data_AF-A0AA90KBC2-F1
#
_entry.id   AF-A0AA90KBC2-F1
#
_cell.length_a   1.000
_cell.length_b   1.000
_cell.length_c   1.000
_cell.angle_alpha   90.00
_cell.angle_beta   90.00
_cell.angle_gamma   90.00
#
_symmetry.space_group_name_H-M   'P 1'
#
loop_
_entity.id
_entity.type
_entity.pdbx_description
1 polymer ?
#
loop_
_entity_poly.entity_id
_entity_poly.type
_entity_poly.pdbx_seq_one_letter_code
_entity_poly.pdbx_strand_id
1 'polypeptide(L)'
;MTAPAGVPKKNRTWIKYAATAFVAMSIGVVMGEGGGAAPKTATAVPAPTVTVTVAPRQATAKHPVKQKAQPAAAVTHPTHKPVPPAVSKDTVTYVVTGSSAEVTYGPAGSDFNGHVPMTVSKKLGSPSYYAINAQLQGGGTVTCKIEVNGKTISHATASGGYNIASCEITQDLFDSGWQDANG
;
A
#
# COMPACT_ATOMS: atom_id res chain seq x y z
N MET A 1 20.30 10.71 -54.98
CA MET A 1 18.83 10.72 -54.84
C MET A 1 18.51 11.03 -53.40
N THR A 2 17.71 12.06 -53.22
CA THR A 2 17.54 12.91 -52.04
C THR A 2 16.71 12.24 -50.94
N ALA A 3 17.14 12.36 -49.68
CA ALA A 3 16.33 12.04 -48.51
C ALA A 3 15.35 13.19 -48.21
N PRO A 4 14.06 12.93 -47.96
CA PRO A 4 13.18 13.94 -47.39
C PRO A 4 13.09 13.82 -45.86
N ALA A 5 13.62 14.86 -45.22
CA ALA A 5 13.01 15.69 -44.17
C ALA A 5 12.02 15.05 -43.18
N GLY A 6 12.35 15.23 -41.89
CA GLY A 6 11.50 14.90 -40.77
C GLY A 6 10.20 15.69 -40.69
N VAL A 7 9.23 15.12 -39.99
CA VAL A 7 7.96 15.75 -39.61
C VAL A 7 7.93 15.94 -38.08
N PRO A 8 7.56 17.13 -37.58
CA PRO A 8 7.70 17.53 -36.18
C PRO A 8 6.64 16.94 -35.22
N LYS A 9 7.07 16.83 -33.95
CA LYS A 9 6.27 16.54 -32.75
C LYS A 9 5.00 17.39 -32.69
N LYS A 10 3.85 16.74 -32.46
CA LYS A 10 2.59 17.42 -32.11
C LYS A 10 2.13 16.99 -30.71
N ASN A 11 2.56 17.80 -29.76
CA ASN A 11 1.98 18.00 -28.43
C ASN A 11 0.49 18.40 -28.54
N ARG A 12 -0.41 17.60 -27.98
CA ARG A 12 -1.81 17.98 -27.79
C ARG A 12 -2.27 17.65 -26.38
N THR A 13 -1.98 18.59 -25.49
CA THR A 13 -2.75 18.86 -24.27
C THR A 13 -4.16 19.32 -24.66
N TRP A 14 -5.20 18.60 -24.24
CA TRP A 14 -6.57 19.13 -24.22
C TRP A 14 -7.20 18.84 -22.86
N ILE A 15 -7.35 19.93 -22.11
CA ILE A 15 -8.20 20.11 -20.93
C ILE A 15 -9.65 19.90 -21.35
N LYS A 16 -10.43 19.10 -20.61
CA LYS A 16 -11.86 19.37 -20.34
C LYS A 16 -12.23 18.87 -18.95
N TYR A 17 -12.37 19.81 -18.02
CA TYR A 17 -13.17 19.68 -16.81
C TYR A 17 -14.65 19.64 -17.18
N ALA A 18 -15.43 18.79 -16.50
CA ALA A 18 -16.84 18.93 -16.11
C ALA A 18 -17.30 17.57 -15.57
N ALA A 19 -18.11 17.39 -14.53
CA ALA A 19 -18.63 18.19 -13.43
C ALA A 19 -19.46 17.20 -12.59
N THR A 20 -19.54 17.39 -11.26
CA THR A 20 -20.63 16.96 -10.34
C THR A 20 -20.86 15.44 -10.16
N ALA A 21 -21.17 14.90 -8.97
CA ALA A 21 -21.96 15.45 -7.88
C ALA A 21 -21.58 14.87 -6.51
N PHE A 22 -21.70 15.71 -5.48
CA PHE A 22 -21.80 15.33 -4.07
C PHE A 22 -23.12 14.58 -3.84
N VAL A 23 -23.09 13.46 -3.13
CA VAL A 23 -24.24 12.96 -2.37
C VAL A 23 -23.79 12.75 -0.93
N ALA A 24 -24.21 13.68 -0.08
CA ALA A 24 -24.25 13.51 1.36
C ALA A 24 -25.46 12.64 1.71
N MET A 25 -25.28 11.61 2.54
CA MET A 25 -26.40 10.94 3.20
C MET A 25 -26.11 10.86 4.70
N SER A 26 -26.87 11.66 5.43
CA SER A 26 -26.82 11.86 6.87
C SER A 26 -27.90 11.01 7.57
N ILE A 27 -27.56 10.54 8.77
CA ILE A 27 -28.39 10.50 9.99
C ILE A 27 -29.65 9.60 10.01
N GLY A 28 -29.63 8.63 10.93
CA GLY A 28 -30.81 8.13 11.68
C GLY A 28 -30.30 7.54 13.00
N VAL A 29 -30.27 8.28 14.11
CA VAL A 29 -31.32 8.56 15.12
C VAL A 29 -31.86 7.30 15.82
N VAL A 30 -31.47 7.24 17.10
CA VAL A 30 -31.99 6.48 18.24
C VAL A 30 -33.50 6.60 18.39
N MET A 31 -34.18 5.47 18.61
CA MET A 31 -35.48 5.42 19.29
C MET A 31 -35.41 4.35 20.39
N GLY A 32 -35.50 4.80 21.64
CA GLY A 32 -35.82 3.98 22.81
C GLY A 32 -37.08 4.54 23.44
N GLU A 33 -38.10 3.70 23.59
CA GLU A 33 -39.45 4.07 24.03
C GLU A 33 -39.90 3.16 25.18
N GLY A 34 -40.35 3.77 26.28
CA GLY A 34 -41.25 3.27 27.35
C GLY A 34 -40.75 2.09 28.22
N GLY A 35 -40.87 2.04 29.54
CA GLY A 35 -41.73 2.75 30.49
C GLY A 35 -42.36 1.75 31.48
N GLY A 36 -41.98 1.81 32.76
CA GLY A 36 -42.90 1.65 33.91
C GLY A 36 -43.21 0.27 34.53
N ALA A 37 -42.69 0.09 35.76
CA ALA A 37 -43.28 -0.54 36.97
C ALA A 37 -43.24 -2.08 37.21
N ALA A 38 -42.81 -2.39 38.45
CA ALA A 38 -42.47 -3.68 39.07
C ALA A 38 -43.72 -4.51 39.54
N PRO A 39 -43.66 -5.70 40.21
CA PRO A 39 -42.74 -6.06 41.31
C PRO A 39 -42.28 -7.55 41.51
N LYS A 40 -41.23 -7.67 42.34
CA LYS A 40 -40.92 -8.71 43.37
C LYS A 40 -40.41 -10.12 43.01
N THR A 41 -39.33 -10.43 43.76
CA THR A 41 -38.84 -11.71 44.34
C THR A 41 -38.08 -12.74 43.50
N ALA A 42 -36.76 -12.78 43.81
CA ALA A 42 -36.01 -13.93 44.33
C ALA A 42 -35.40 -14.98 43.37
N THR A 43 -34.09 -15.16 43.61
CA THR A 43 -33.29 -16.40 43.50
C THR A 43 -32.56 -16.67 42.17
N ALA A 44 -31.27 -16.25 42.18
CA ALA A 44 -30.05 -16.93 41.70
C ALA A 44 -30.06 -17.75 40.39
N VAL A 45 -29.29 -17.31 39.38
CA VAL A 45 -28.01 -17.88 38.86
C VAL A 45 -27.42 -16.86 37.85
N PRO A 46 -26.12 -16.47 37.92
CA PRO A 46 -25.54 -15.43 37.06
C PRO A 46 -25.22 -15.90 35.63
N ALA A 47 -25.61 -15.09 34.64
CA ALA A 47 -25.17 -15.15 33.25
C ALA A 47 -23.75 -14.55 33.09
N PRO A 48 -22.93 -15.00 32.11
CA PRO A 48 -21.55 -14.56 31.97
C PRO A 48 -21.45 -13.10 31.48
N THR A 49 -20.87 -12.25 32.33
CA THR A 49 -20.39 -10.92 31.98
C THR A 49 -19.05 -11.05 31.25
N VAL A 50 -18.97 -10.64 29.99
CA VAL A 50 -17.68 -10.43 29.32
C VAL A 50 -17.20 -9.01 29.63
N THR A 51 -16.41 -8.89 30.69
CA THR A 51 -15.69 -7.67 31.05
C THR A 51 -14.41 -7.61 30.23
N VAL A 52 -14.34 -6.75 29.21
CA VAL A 52 -13.04 -6.41 28.61
C VAL A 52 -12.31 -5.49 29.58
N THR A 53 -11.29 -6.05 30.22
CA THR A 53 -10.44 -5.37 31.19
C THR A 53 -9.47 -4.44 30.46
N VAL A 54 -9.60 -3.14 30.69
CA VAL A 54 -8.57 -2.15 30.34
C VAL A 54 -7.45 -2.28 31.37
N ALA A 55 -6.28 -2.72 30.93
CA ALA A 55 -5.09 -2.77 31.78
C ALA A 55 -4.52 -1.35 32.00
N PRO A 56 -4.22 -0.95 33.25
CA PRO A 56 -3.67 0.37 33.55
C PRO A 56 -2.17 0.49 33.22
N ARG A 57 -1.78 1.71 32.84
CA ARG A 57 -0.40 2.19 32.81
C ARG A 57 0.27 2.00 34.17
N GLN A 58 1.50 1.48 34.19
CA GLN A 58 2.48 1.79 35.22
C GLN A 58 3.78 2.30 34.59
N ALA A 59 4.03 3.58 34.83
CA ALA A 59 5.36 4.17 34.92
C ALA A 59 5.97 3.67 36.26
N THR A 60 7.27 3.49 36.49
CA THR A 60 8.46 4.31 36.24
C THR A 60 9.67 3.48 36.71
N ALA A 61 10.86 3.65 36.11
CA ALA A 61 12.11 3.85 36.85
C ALA A 61 13.25 4.20 35.88
N LYS A 62 13.91 5.31 36.17
CA LYS A 62 15.02 5.92 35.43
C LYS A 62 16.32 5.18 35.76
N HIS A 63 17.17 4.93 34.76
CA HIS A 63 18.60 5.18 34.88
C HIS A 63 19.20 5.59 33.52
N PRO A 64 20.09 6.60 33.50
CA PRO A 64 20.57 7.21 32.27
C PRO A 64 21.79 6.45 31.75
N VAL A 65 21.70 5.84 30.57
CA VAL A 65 22.91 5.45 29.84
C VAL A 65 23.34 6.66 29.02
N LYS A 66 24.36 7.36 29.53
CA LYS A 66 25.19 8.28 28.75
C LYS A 66 25.79 7.50 27.57
N GLN A 67 25.11 7.49 26.43
CA GLN A 67 25.74 7.09 25.17
C GLN A 67 26.43 8.33 24.61
N LYS A 68 27.73 8.40 24.86
CA LYS A 68 28.66 9.39 24.32
C LYS A 68 28.47 9.46 22.80
N ALA A 69 28.15 10.65 22.29
CA ALA A 69 28.15 10.94 20.86
C ALA A 69 29.54 10.65 20.29
N GLN A 70 29.61 9.68 19.39
CA GLN A 70 30.79 9.40 18.58
C GLN A 70 30.50 9.91 17.16
N PRO A 71 31.14 11.00 16.71
CA PRO A 71 31.06 11.42 15.32
C PRO A 71 31.96 10.51 14.48
N ALA A 72 31.39 9.73 13.58
CA ALA A 72 32.16 9.00 12.58
C ALA A 72 31.36 8.77 11.30
N ALA A 73 31.82 9.48 10.27
CA ALA A 73 31.74 9.19 8.84
C ALA A 73 30.35 9.03 8.21
N ALA A 74 29.96 10.06 7.46
CA ALA A 74 29.08 9.92 6.31
C ALA A 74 29.66 8.87 5.35
N VAL A 75 29.13 7.64 5.44
CA VAL A 75 29.29 6.67 4.37
C VAL A 75 28.44 7.19 3.23
N THR A 76 29.08 7.79 2.24
CA THR A 76 28.49 8.03 0.93
C THR A 76 28.07 6.67 0.37
N HIS A 77 26.82 6.27 0.60
CA HIS A 77 26.21 5.21 -0.20
C HIS A 77 26.35 5.66 -1.66
N PRO A 78 26.98 4.86 -2.54
CA PRO A 78 26.86 5.11 -3.96
C PRO A 78 25.36 5.05 -4.26
N THR A 79 24.77 6.20 -4.57
CA THR A 79 23.46 6.29 -5.19
C THR A 79 23.60 5.69 -6.58
N HIS A 80 23.59 4.37 -6.67
CA HIS A 80 23.21 3.69 -7.88
C HIS A 80 21.74 4.04 -8.10
N LYS A 81 21.49 5.08 -8.90
CA LYS A 81 20.23 5.17 -9.62
C LYS A 81 20.10 3.83 -10.36
N PRO A 82 19.04 3.04 -10.12
CA PRO A 82 18.79 1.87 -10.93
C PRO A 82 18.71 2.35 -12.38
N VAL A 83 19.70 2.00 -13.19
CA VAL A 83 19.59 2.14 -14.63
C VAL A 83 18.47 1.17 -15.01
N PRO A 84 17.35 1.63 -15.59
CA PRO A 84 16.29 0.72 -15.99
C PRO A 84 16.89 -0.30 -16.96
N PRO A 85 16.85 -1.61 -16.65
CA PRO A 85 17.23 -2.61 -17.63
C PRO A 85 16.40 -2.40 -18.89
N ALA A 86 17.00 -2.61 -20.06
CA ALA A 86 16.28 -2.60 -21.32
C ALA A 86 15.06 -3.52 -21.20
N VAL A 87 13.87 -2.96 -21.36
CA VAL A 87 12.62 -3.65 -21.10
C VAL A 87 12.44 -4.72 -22.16
N SER A 88 12.73 -5.98 -21.84
CA SER A 88 12.35 -7.09 -22.71
C SER A 88 10.82 -7.16 -22.72
N LYS A 89 10.25 -7.29 -23.92
CA LYS A 89 8.84 -7.66 -24.07
C LYS A 89 8.60 -8.95 -23.29
N ASP A 90 7.44 -9.06 -22.66
CA ASP A 90 7.00 -10.13 -21.77
C ASP A 90 7.71 -10.10 -20.41
N THR A 91 7.69 -8.95 -19.75
CA THR A 91 8.19 -8.79 -18.37
C THR A 91 7.16 -8.21 -17.41
N VAL A 92 7.20 -8.68 -16.18
CA VAL A 92 6.58 -8.04 -15.01
C VAL A 92 7.68 -7.53 -14.09
N THR A 93 7.57 -6.28 -13.66
CA THR A 93 8.53 -5.63 -12.76
C THR A 93 7.82 -5.13 -11.52
N TYR A 94 8.33 -5.55 -10.37
CA TYR A 94 7.93 -5.07 -9.06
C TYR A 94 8.91 -4.00 -8.60
N VAL A 95 8.41 -2.83 -8.22
CA VAL A 95 9.23 -1.73 -7.73
C VAL A 95 8.69 -1.26 -6.39
N VAL A 96 9.55 -1.16 -5.38
CA VAL A 96 9.22 -0.57 -4.08
C VAL A 96 10.30 0.41 -3.67
N THR A 97 9.87 1.62 -3.30
CA THR A 97 10.75 2.71 -2.86
C THR A 97 10.19 3.39 -1.61
N GLY A 98 11.04 4.15 -0.91
CA GLY A 98 10.66 4.91 0.28
C GLY A 98 11.42 4.48 1.53
N SER A 99 10.76 4.57 2.67
CA SER A 99 11.26 4.17 3.99
C SER A 99 11.38 2.64 4.12
N SER A 100 12.07 2.19 5.17
CA SER A 100 12.22 0.77 5.47
C SER A 100 10.85 0.10 5.65
N ALA A 101 10.62 -0.94 4.85
CA ALA A 101 9.42 -1.74 4.86
C ALA A 101 9.76 -3.18 4.47
N GLU A 102 8.99 -4.10 5.02
CA GLU A 102 8.96 -5.50 4.60
C GLU A 102 8.11 -5.63 3.35
N VAL A 103 8.58 -6.40 2.38
CA VAL A 103 7.92 -6.54 1.09
C VAL A 103 7.59 -8.00 0.83
N THR A 104 6.34 -8.27 0.50
CA THR A 104 5.90 -9.58 -0.02
C THR A 104 5.35 -9.39 -1.43
N TYR A 105 5.77 -10.22 -2.39
CA TYR A 105 5.41 -10.06 -3.79
C TYR A 105 5.36 -11.39 -4.54
N GLY A 106 4.64 -11.41 -5.66
CA GLY A 106 4.65 -12.57 -6.55
C GLY A 106 3.40 -12.70 -7.43
N PRO A 107 3.43 -13.65 -8.38
CA PRO A 107 2.22 -14.15 -9.01
C PRO A 107 1.32 -14.87 -8.01
N ALA A 108 0.07 -15.10 -8.40
CA ALA A 108 -0.86 -15.96 -7.69
C ALA A 108 -0.20 -17.29 -7.24
N GLY A 109 -0.29 -17.59 -5.94
CA GLY A 109 0.30 -18.80 -5.34
C GLY A 109 1.80 -18.69 -5.02
N SER A 110 2.38 -17.49 -5.00
CA SER A 110 3.76 -17.25 -4.57
C SER A 110 3.87 -16.13 -3.54
N ASP A 111 4.75 -16.30 -2.56
CA ASP A 111 5.00 -15.33 -1.49
C ASP A 111 6.51 -15.04 -1.36
N PHE A 112 7.08 -14.36 -2.36
CA PHE A 112 8.48 -13.96 -2.29
C PHE A 112 8.64 -12.79 -1.32
N ASN A 113 9.73 -12.80 -0.56
CA ASN A 113 10.03 -11.73 0.41
C ASN A 113 11.17 -10.83 -0.10
N GLY A 114 11.10 -9.56 0.29
CA GLY A 114 12.09 -8.54 -0.04
C GLY A 114 12.03 -7.38 0.97
N HIS A 115 12.91 -6.40 0.81
CA HIS A 115 12.97 -5.21 1.66
C HIS A 115 13.18 -3.97 0.79
N VAL A 116 12.75 -2.82 1.27
CA VAL A 116 12.92 -1.55 0.54
C VAL A 116 14.38 -1.05 0.63
N PRO A 117 14.98 -0.55 -0.48
CA PRO A 117 14.42 -0.46 -1.83
C PRO A 117 14.51 -1.77 -2.61
N MET A 118 13.50 -2.04 -3.44
CA MET A 118 13.42 -3.26 -4.24
C MET A 118 13.05 -2.95 -5.71
N THR A 119 13.73 -3.61 -6.65
CA THR A 119 13.32 -3.69 -8.05
C THR A 119 13.59 -5.10 -8.56
N VAL A 120 12.54 -5.83 -8.91
CA VAL A 120 12.63 -7.22 -9.37
C VAL A 120 11.84 -7.36 -10.67
N SER A 121 12.53 -7.72 -11.75
CA SER A 121 11.91 -8.07 -13.03
C SER A 121 11.92 -9.58 -13.22
N LYS A 122 10.79 -10.11 -13.69
CA LYS A 122 10.61 -11.52 -14.04
C LYS A 122 9.93 -11.62 -15.40
N LYS A 123 10.07 -12.78 -16.05
CA LYS A 123 9.31 -13.09 -17.24
C LYS A 123 7.82 -13.07 -16.91
N LEU A 124 7.03 -12.43 -17.76
CA LEU A 124 5.58 -12.42 -17.66
C LEU A 124 5.06 -13.83 -17.96
N GLY A 125 4.42 -14.44 -16.98
CA GLY A 125 3.61 -15.65 -17.13
C GLY A 125 2.12 -15.34 -17.21
N SER A 126 1.29 -16.36 -17.01
CA SER A 126 -0.18 -16.29 -17.07
C SER A 126 -0.86 -16.68 -15.74
N PRO A 127 -0.50 -16.09 -14.57
CA PRO A 127 -1.27 -16.26 -13.34
C PRO A 127 -2.57 -15.44 -13.40
N SER A 128 -3.50 -15.70 -12.47
CA SER A 128 -4.72 -14.91 -12.33
C SER A 128 -4.44 -13.46 -11.90
N TYR A 129 -3.40 -13.25 -11.08
CA TYR A 129 -2.95 -11.93 -10.65
C TYR A 129 -1.45 -11.88 -10.34
N TYR A 130 -0.92 -10.67 -10.25
CA TYR A 130 0.36 -10.36 -9.61
C TYR A 130 0.13 -9.33 -8.51
N ALA A 131 0.77 -9.53 -7.36
CA ALA A 131 0.61 -8.64 -6.22
C ALA A 131 1.96 -8.24 -5.60
N ILE A 132 1.96 -7.09 -4.95
CA ILE A 132 3.04 -6.65 -4.06
C ILE A 132 2.48 -5.83 -2.91
N ASN A 133 2.92 -6.17 -1.71
CA ASN A 133 2.61 -5.47 -0.46
C ASN A 133 3.91 -4.98 0.16
N ALA A 134 3.95 -3.72 0.58
CA ALA A 134 5.08 -3.14 1.29
C ALA A 134 4.60 -2.53 2.61
N GLN A 135 4.98 -3.13 3.73
CA GLN A 135 4.56 -2.72 5.08
C GLN A 135 5.67 -1.99 5.81
N LEU A 136 5.43 -0.73 6.18
CA LEU A 136 6.32 0.05 7.03
C LEU A 136 6.53 -0.66 8.38
N GLN A 137 7.76 -0.69 8.87
CA GLN A 137 8.09 -1.27 10.19
C GLN A 137 8.18 -0.20 11.29
N GLY A 138 7.51 0.92 11.08
CA GLY A 138 7.59 2.13 11.89
C GLY A 138 6.99 3.30 11.12
N GLY A 139 7.50 4.51 11.36
CA GLY A 139 7.09 5.71 10.62
C GLY A 139 7.78 5.81 9.26
N GLY A 140 7.07 6.36 8.26
CA GLY A 140 7.68 6.69 6.97
C GLY A 140 6.68 6.85 5.84
N THR A 141 7.18 6.76 4.62
CA THR A 141 6.39 6.68 3.40
C THR A 141 6.97 5.60 2.51
N VAL A 142 6.14 4.72 1.99
CA VAL A 142 6.52 3.66 1.06
C VAL A 142 5.60 3.67 -0.17
N THR A 143 6.18 3.37 -1.32
CA THR A 143 5.48 3.34 -2.60
C THR A 143 5.75 2.01 -3.27
N CYS A 144 4.70 1.31 -3.73
CA CYS A 144 4.82 0.13 -4.59
C CYS A 144 4.35 0.45 -6.02
N LYS A 145 4.90 -0.27 -7.00
CA LYS A 145 4.44 -0.28 -8.40
C LYS A 145 4.56 -1.68 -8.97
N ILE A 146 3.60 -2.04 -9.81
CA ILE A 146 3.73 -3.18 -10.73
C ILE A 146 3.73 -2.63 -12.15
N GLU A 147 4.74 -3.00 -12.91
CA GLU A 147 4.89 -2.65 -14.31
C GLU A 147 4.82 -3.89 -15.18
N VAL A 148 4.11 -3.82 -16.30
CA VAL A 148 4.12 -4.84 -17.34
C VAL A 148 4.74 -4.23 -18.59
N ASN A 149 5.78 -4.87 -19.11
CA ASN A 149 6.53 -4.38 -20.28
C ASN A 149 6.97 -2.90 -20.11
N GLY A 150 7.39 -2.53 -18.89
CA GLY A 150 7.88 -1.18 -18.57
C GLY A 150 6.79 -0.11 -18.47
N LYS A 151 5.51 -0.49 -18.56
CA LYS A 151 4.37 0.40 -18.29
C LYS A 151 3.84 0.11 -16.90
N THR A 152 3.77 1.12 -16.04
CA THR A 152 3.07 1.02 -14.75
C THR A 152 1.60 0.70 -14.99
N ILE A 153 1.13 -0.37 -14.35
CA ILE A 153 -0.25 -0.83 -14.39
C ILE A 153 -0.93 -0.50 -13.05
N SER A 154 -0.29 -0.84 -11.93
CA SER A 154 -0.77 -0.53 -10.57
C SER A 154 0.29 0.23 -9.76
N HIS A 155 -0.16 1.15 -8.92
CA HIS A 155 0.68 1.98 -8.08
C HIS A 155 -0.06 2.43 -6.82
N ALA A 156 0.58 2.27 -5.66
CA ALA A 156 0.05 2.73 -4.39
C ALA A 156 1.15 3.35 -3.52
N THR A 157 0.75 4.25 -2.64
CA THR A 157 1.63 4.87 -1.65
C THR A 157 0.95 4.85 -0.30
N ALA A 158 1.71 4.50 0.73
CA ALA A 158 1.28 4.51 2.12
C ALA A 158 2.26 5.35 2.94
N SER A 159 1.73 6.12 3.88
CA SER A 159 2.53 6.94 4.80
C SER A 159 1.98 6.87 6.20
N GLY A 160 2.82 7.05 7.21
CA GLY A 160 2.47 6.93 8.62
C GLY A 160 3.19 5.77 9.32
N GLY A 161 2.62 5.30 10.42
CA GLY A 161 3.16 4.20 11.21
C GLY A 161 2.55 2.86 10.79
N TYR A 162 3.36 1.86 10.45
CA TYR A 162 2.90 0.49 10.17
C TYR A 162 1.87 0.33 9.04
N ASN A 163 1.78 1.31 8.14
CA ASN A 163 0.87 1.28 6.99
C ASN A 163 1.45 0.46 5.84
N ILE A 164 0.55 -0.01 4.97
CA ILE A 164 0.87 -0.92 3.86
C ILE A 164 0.55 -0.25 2.53
N ALA A 165 1.51 -0.21 1.60
CA ALA A 165 1.25 0.07 0.20
C ALA A 165 1.02 -1.25 -0.53
N SER A 166 -0.18 -1.43 -1.09
CA SER A 166 -0.60 -2.63 -1.80
C SER A 166 -0.86 -2.32 -3.27
N CYS A 167 -0.28 -3.12 -4.15
CA CYS A 167 -0.48 -3.04 -5.59
C CYS A 167 -0.85 -4.43 -6.09
N GLU A 168 -1.90 -4.53 -6.92
CA GLU A 168 -2.33 -5.78 -7.53
C GLU A 168 -2.75 -5.52 -8.97
N ILE A 169 -2.42 -6.46 -9.86
CA ILE A 169 -2.89 -6.45 -11.24
C ILE A 169 -3.53 -7.79 -11.59
N THR A 170 -4.61 -7.74 -12.36
CA THR A 170 -5.32 -8.91 -12.87
C THR A 170 -5.36 -8.89 -14.40
N GLN A 171 -5.57 -10.06 -15.00
CA GLN A 171 -5.84 -10.13 -16.44
C GLN A 171 -7.26 -9.63 -16.72
N ASP A 172 -7.37 -8.66 -17.63
CA ASP A 172 -8.65 -8.29 -18.19
C ASP A 172 -9.14 -9.41 -19.13
N LEU A 173 -10.37 -9.85 -18.91
CA LEU A 173 -11.02 -10.90 -19.68
C LEU A 173 -11.42 -10.44 -21.09
N PHE A 174 -11.47 -9.12 -21.34
CA PHE A 174 -12.00 -8.57 -22.59
C PHE A 174 -10.93 -7.94 -23.49
N ASP A 175 -9.83 -7.41 -22.95
CA ASP A 175 -8.83 -6.66 -23.74
C ASP A 175 -7.42 -7.28 -23.74
N SER A 176 -7.28 -8.54 -23.30
CA SER A 176 -5.99 -9.28 -23.23
C SER A 176 -4.86 -8.56 -22.44
N GLY A 177 -5.21 -7.49 -21.74
CA GLY A 177 -4.31 -6.60 -21.03
C GLY A 177 -4.27 -6.88 -19.54
N TRP A 178 -3.30 -6.26 -18.87
CA TRP A 178 -3.25 -6.22 -17.42
C TRP A 178 -3.88 -4.91 -16.94
N GLN A 179 -4.70 -4.99 -15.91
CA GLN A 179 -5.35 -3.84 -15.29
C GLN A 179 -5.08 -3.79 -13.79
N ASP A 180 -5.16 -2.59 -13.21
CA ASP A 180 -5.09 -2.39 -11.76
C ASP A 180 -6.31 -3.04 -11.09
N ALA A 181 -6.07 -3.85 -10.07
CA ALA A 181 -7.13 -4.49 -9.30
C ALA A 181 -7.52 -3.68 -8.04
N ASN A 182 -6.74 -2.66 -7.68
CA ASN A 182 -6.95 -1.84 -6.47
C ASN A 182 -7.72 -0.53 -6.75
N GLY A 183 -8.41 -0.45 -7.89
CA GLY A 183 -9.16 0.72 -8.35
C GLY A 183 -10.31 1.14 -7.45
#